data_AF-A0A3D1BKZ0-F1
#
_entry.id   AF-A0A3D1BKZ0-F1
#
_cell.length_a   1.000
_cell.length_b   1.000
_cell.length_c   1.000
_cell.angle_alpha   90.00
_cell.angle_beta   90.00
_cell.angle_gamma   90.00
#
_symmetry.space_group_name_H-M   'P 1'
#
loop_
_entity.id
_entity.type
_entity.pdbx_description
1 polymer ?
#
loop_
_entity_poly.entity_id
_entity_poly.type
_entity_poly.pdbx_seq_one_letter_code
_entity_poly.pdbx_strand_id
1 'polypeptide(L)'
;VALVARMAIDGVIEATKEIGGNVEETAKVAVGGAIEAAGTIGVTAVRAVTDMLVGVVEGVKEIAGAALPKPRPTVATPEEKHKPTETPETTTKTRGRRGE
;
A
#
# COMPACT_ATOMS: atom_id res chain seq x y z
N VAL A 1 -24.06 5.02 -17.28
CA VAL A 1 -23.09 6.02 -17.78
C VAL A 1 -21.67 5.74 -17.28
N ALA A 2 -21.41 5.63 -15.98
CA ALA A 2 -20.06 5.39 -15.43
C ALA A 2 -19.35 4.14 -15.99
N LEU A 3 -20.07 3.02 -16.13
CA LEU A 3 -19.51 1.76 -16.67
C LEU A 3 -19.03 1.92 -18.13
N VAL A 4 -19.82 2.60 -18.96
CA VAL A 4 -19.48 2.90 -20.36
C VAL A 4 -18.26 3.82 -20.45
N ALA A 5 -18.18 4.84 -19.59
CA ALA A 5 -17.01 5.72 -19.52
C ALA A 5 -15.73 4.94 -19.16
N ARG A 6 -15.84 4.00 -18.21
CA ARG A 6 -14.74 3.11 -17.82
C ARG A 6 -14.27 2.25 -18.99
N MET A 7 -15.19 1.59 -19.68
CA MET A 7 -14.87 0.77 -20.85
C MET A 7 -14.20 1.58 -21.98
N ALA A 8 -14.63 2.84 -22.18
CA ALA A 8 -14.01 3.72 -23.16
C ALA A 8 -12.56 4.06 -22.78
N ILE A 9 -12.31 4.39 -21.52
CA ILE A 9 -10.97 4.68 -21.00
C ILE A 9 -10.08 3.43 -21.09
N ASP A 10 -10.60 2.27 -20.68
CA ASP A 10 -9.88 1.00 -20.75
C ASP A 10 -9.48 0.66 -22.20
N GLY A 11 -10.38 0.90 -23.16
CA GLY A 11 -10.07 0.74 -24.59
C GLY A 11 -8.97 1.69 -25.10
N VAL A 12 -8.99 2.95 -24.66
CA VAL A 12 -7.93 3.93 -25.00
C VAL A 12 -6.60 3.55 -24.38
N ILE A 13 -6.60 3.09 -23.12
CA ILE A 13 -5.40 2.65 -22.42
C ILE A 13 -4.80 1.40 -23.06
N GLU A 14 -5.63 0.40 -23.39
CA GLU A 14 -5.17 -0.82 -24.05
C GLU A 14 -4.61 -0.50 -25.44
N ALA A 15 -5.29 0.36 -26.21
CA ALA A 15 -4.78 0.80 -27.51
C ALA A 15 -3.45 1.56 -27.37
N THR A 16 -3.32 2.43 -26.36
CA THR A 16 -2.06 3.15 -26.06
C THR A 16 -0.93 2.16 -25.77
N LYS A 17 -1.22 1.12 -25.00
CA LYS A 17 -0.25 0.07 -24.66
C LYS A 17 0.14 -0.76 -25.88
N GLU A 18 -0.82 -1.11 -26.74
CA GLU A 18 -0.58 -1.92 -27.95
C GLU A 18 0.37 -1.22 -28.93
N ILE A 19 0.24 0.10 -29.08
CA ILE A 19 1.13 0.91 -29.92
C ILE A 19 2.48 1.24 -29.24
N GLY A 20 2.70 0.76 -28.01
CA GLY A 20 3.92 1.05 -27.22
C GLY A 20 3.98 2.47 -26.66
N GLY A 21 2.85 3.15 -26.55
CA GLY A 21 2.74 4.49 -25.99
C GLY A 21 2.85 4.53 -24.47
N ASN A 22 3.07 5.72 -23.92
CA ASN A 22 3.17 5.92 -22.48
C ASN A 22 1.77 5.96 -21.82
N VAL A 23 1.36 4.81 -21.26
CA VAL A 23 0.08 4.68 -20.55
C VAL A 23 -0.02 5.60 -19.34
N GLU A 24 1.08 5.83 -18.62
CA GLU A 24 1.08 6.73 -17.46
C GLU A 24 0.75 8.16 -17.87
N GLU A 25 1.32 8.61 -18.99
CA GLU A 25 1.05 9.94 -19.53
C GLU A 25 -0.37 10.07 -20.06
N THR A 26 -0.88 9.08 -20.79
CA THR A 26 -2.28 9.03 -21.23
C THR A 26 -3.24 9.09 -20.03
N ALA A 27 -2.96 8.36 -18.96
CA ALA A 27 -3.76 8.41 -17.74
C ALA A 27 -3.72 9.80 -17.08
N LYS A 28 -2.54 10.43 -16.98
CA LYS A 28 -2.40 11.81 -16.45
C LYS A 28 -3.21 12.82 -17.27
N VAL A 29 -3.13 12.73 -18.59
CA VAL A 29 -3.91 13.61 -19.49
C VAL A 29 -5.41 13.38 -19.32
N ALA A 30 -5.86 12.12 -19.21
CA ALA A 30 -7.27 11.82 -18.98
C ALA A 30 -7.78 12.40 -17.66
N VAL A 31 -6.99 12.29 -16.58
CA VAL A 31 -7.33 12.88 -15.27
C VAL A 31 -7.34 14.41 -15.33
N GLY A 32 -6.33 15.02 -15.95
CA GLY A 32 -6.27 16.47 -16.17
C GLY A 32 -7.49 16.97 -16.94
N GLY A 33 -7.84 16.31 -18.04
CA GLY A 33 -9.02 16.63 -18.84
C GLY A 33 -10.33 16.47 -18.08
N ALA A 34 -10.45 15.47 -17.20
CA ALA A 34 -11.63 15.31 -16.35
C ALA A 34 -11.77 16.46 -15.32
N ILE A 35 -10.65 16.90 -14.73
CA ILE A 35 -10.63 18.03 -13.80
C ILE A 35 -10.93 19.35 -14.52
N GLU A 36 -10.35 19.56 -15.70
CA GLU A 36 -10.63 20.74 -16.53
C GLU A 36 -12.09 20.79 -16.96
N ALA A 37 -12.64 19.67 -17.43
CA ALA A 37 -14.06 19.55 -17.77
C ALA A 37 -14.95 19.84 -16.55
N ALA A 38 -14.61 19.31 -15.37
CA ALA A 38 -15.31 19.65 -14.13
C ALA A 38 -15.18 21.14 -13.77
N GLY A 39 -14.04 21.75 -14.08
CA GLY A 39 -13.78 23.19 -13.92
C GLY A 39 -14.71 24.05 -14.74
N THR A 40 -15.07 23.62 -15.95
CA THR A 40 -16.09 24.31 -16.78
C THR A 40 -17.48 24.30 -16.16
N ILE A 41 -17.78 23.31 -15.30
CA ILE A 41 -19.05 23.20 -14.56
C ILE A 41 -18.99 24.05 -13.28
N GLY A 42 -17.86 24.02 -12.57
CA GLY A 42 -17.60 24.88 -11.41
C GLY A 42 -16.75 24.23 -10.31
N VAL A 43 -16.40 25.02 -9.30
CA VAL A 43 -15.47 24.62 -8.22
C VAL A 43 -15.96 23.40 -7.43
N THR A 44 -17.28 23.30 -7.18
CA THR A 44 -17.85 22.14 -6.48
C THR A 44 -17.69 20.85 -7.26
N ALA A 45 -17.83 20.89 -8.60
CA ALA A 45 -17.63 19.73 -9.45
C ALA A 45 -16.17 19.29 -9.46
N VAL A 46 -15.23 20.25 -9.52
CA VAL A 46 -13.78 19.95 -9.40
C VAL A 46 -13.49 19.25 -8.08
N ARG A 47 -13.96 19.78 -6.94
CA ARG A 47 -13.75 19.15 -5.63
C ARG A 47 -14.32 17.74 -5.59
N ALA A 48 -15.53 17.54 -6.10
CA ALA A 48 -16.14 16.20 -6.15
C ALA A 48 -15.31 15.19 -6.96
N VAL A 49 -14.76 15.62 -8.11
CA VAL A 49 -13.87 14.76 -8.92
C VAL A 49 -12.56 14.48 -8.18
N THR A 50 -11.95 15.49 -7.56
CA THR A 50 -10.72 15.31 -6.78
C THR A 50 -10.92 14.35 -5.61
N ASP A 51 -11.98 14.53 -4.82
CA ASP A 51 -12.30 13.68 -3.68
C ASP A 51 -12.56 12.23 -4.12
N MET A 52 -13.26 12.04 -5.25
CA MET A 52 -13.44 10.73 -5.86
C MET A 52 -12.11 10.07 -6.23
N LEU A 53 -11.21 10.81 -6.89
CA LEU A 53 -9.90 10.29 -7.30
C LEU A 53 -9.03 9.90 -6.11
N VAL A 54 -9.05 10.69 -5.02
CA VAL A 54 -8.36 10.36 -3.77
C VAL A 54 -8.89 9.05 -3.19
N GLY A 55 -10.21 8.88 -3.11
CA GLY A 55 -10.81 7.64 -2.62
C GLY A 55 -10.46 6.41 -3.46
N VAL A 56 -10.30 6.56 -4.77
CA VAL A 56 -9.81 5.47 -5.64
C VAL A 56 -8.36 5.07 -5.27
N VAL A 57 -7.48 6.05 -5.06
CA VAL A 57 -6.07 5.78 -4.68
C VAL A 57 -6.00 5.10 -3.32
N GLU A 58 -6.81 5.52 -2.35
CA GLU A 58 -6.91 4.87 -1.04
C GLU A 58 -7.37 3.42 -1.18
N GLY A 59 -8.42 3.16 -1.97
CA GLY A 59 -8.89 1.80 -2.24
C GLY A 59 -7.82 0.92 -2.90
N VAL A 60 -7.06 1.46 -3.87
CA VAL A 60 -5.96 0.72 -4.51
C VAL A 60 -4.85 0.42 -3.49
N LYS A 61 -4.51 1.36 -2.60
CA LYS A 61 -3.52 1.15 -1.53
C LYS A 61 -3.95 0.05 -0.57
N GLU A 62 -5.22 -0.01 -0.20
CA GLU A 62 -5.74 -1.07 0.66
C GLU A 62 -5.63 -2.45 -0.01
N ILE A 63 -6.03 -2.56 -1.29
CA ILE A 63 -5.96 -3.81 -2.05
C ILE A 63 -4.50 -4.24 -2.24
N ALA A 64 -3.63 -3.31 -2.65
CA ALA A 64 -2.21 -3.59 -2.83
C ALA A 64 -1.54 -3.99 -1.50
N GLY A 65 -1.88 -3.31 -0.39
CA GLY A 65 -1.37 -3.64 0.94
C GLY A 65 -1.87 -4.99 1.48
N ALA A 66 -3.06 -5.43 1.05
CA ALA A 66 -3.59 -6.76 1.38
C ALA A 66 -2.95 -7.86 0.52
N ALA A 67 -2.64 -7.57 -0.75
CA ALA A 67 -2.05 -8.52 -1.69
C ALA A 67 -0.52 -8.65 -1.55
N LEU A 68 0.16 -7.58 -1.13
CA LEU A 68 1.60 -7.59 -0.91
C LEU A 68 1.94 -8.21 0.45
N PRO A 69 2.91 -9.14 0.53
CA PRO A 69 3.39 -9.64 1.80
C PRO A 69 3.95 -8.47 2.61
N LYS A 70 3.37 -8.23 3.80
CA LYS A 70 3.85 -7.21 4.72
C LYS A 70 5.35 -7.44 4.95
N PRO A 71 6.23 -6.43 4.76
CA PRO A 71 7.61 -6.56 5.20
C PRO A 71 7.58 -7.00 6.67
N ARG A 72 8.28 -8.09 7.00
CA ARG A 72 8.40 -8.52 8.39
C ARG A 72 8.84 -7.29 9.18
N PRO A 73 8.13 -6.90 10.25
CA PRO A 73 8.68 -5.91 11.15
C PRO A 73 10.05 -6.45 11.56
N THR A 74 11.11 -5.77 11.14
CA THR A 74 12.44 -5.97 11.68
C THR A 74 12.25 -5.71 13.16
N VAL A 75 12.25 -6.78 13.95
CA VAL A 75 12.29 -6.68 15.39
C VAL A 75 13.53 -5.84 15.66
N ALA A 76 13.33 -4.59 16.07
CA ALA A 76 14.38 -3.82 16.67
C ALA A 76 14.82 -4.63 17.88
N THR A 77 15.95 -5.31 17.72
CA THR A 77 16.66 -5.98 18.81
C THR A 77 16.82 -4.94 19.92
N PRO A 78 16.36 -5.23 21.15
CA PRO A 78 16.45 -4.30 22.27
C PRO A 78 17.89 -3.84 22.47
N GLU A 79 18.05 -2.54 22.69
CA GLU A 79 19.32 -1.93 23.07
C GLU A 79 19.96 -2.67 24.26
N GLU A 80 21.25 -2.92 24.06
CA GLU A 80 22.20 -3.59 24.93
C GLU A 80 22.39 -2.87 26.27
N LYS A 81 22.24 -3.60 27.38
CA LYS A 81 23.01 -3.32 28.61
C LYS A 81 23.86 -4.53 28.97
N HIS A 82 25.06 -4.48 28.42
CA HIS A 82 26.24 -5.25 28.81
C HIS A 82 26.49 -5.13 30.33
N LYS A 83 26.60 -6.27 31.04
CA LYS A 83 27.43 -6.37 32.26
C LYS A 83 28.21 -7.69 32.18
N PRO A 84 29.52 -7.69 32.51
CA PRO A 84 30.47 -8.63 31.94
C PRO A 84 30.44 -10.02 32.58
N THR A 85 30.76 -10.98 31.72
CA THR A 85 31.35 -12.31 31.93
C THR A 85 32.11 -12.52 33.26
N GLU A 86 31.69 -13.54 34.02
CA GLU A 86 32.58 -14.46 34.75
C GLU A 86 32.02 -15.89 34.62
N THR A 87 32.75 -16.74 33.88
CA THR A 87 32.73 -18.22 33.90
C THR A 87 33.23 -18.77 35.25
N PRO A 88 33.29 -20.09 35.47
CA PRO A 88 32.29 -21.17 35.33
C PRO A 88 32.21 -21.98 36.65
N GLU A 89 31.11 -22.65 37.02
CA GLU A 89 31.25 -23.73 38.02
C GLU A 89 30.13 -24.77 38.02
N THR A 90 30.58 -26.00 37.79
CA THR A 90 29.97 -27.31 38.03
C THR A 90 29.24 -27.39 39.36
N THR A 91 28.06 -28.04 39.42
CA THR A 91 27.73 -29.13 40.36
C THR A 91 26.23 -29.43 40.44
N THR A 92 25.92 -30.61 39.93
CA THR A 92 24.91 -31.61 40.33
C THR A 92 24.21 -31.43 41.69
N LYS A 93 22.87 -31.37 41.72
CA LYS A 93 22.03 -31.92 42.81
C LYS A 93 20.58 -32.11 42.34
N THR A 94 20.20 -33.26 41.81
CA THR A 94 19.70 -34.45 42.53
C THR A 94 18.40 -34.22 43.31
N ARG A 95 17.28 -34.69 42.72
CA ARG A 95 16.24 -35.57 43.31
C ARG A 95 15.46 -35.08 44.55
N GLY A 96 14.14 -34.94 44.36
CA GLY A 96 13.15 -35.51 45.28
C GLY A 96 12.19 -34.54 45.96
N ARG A 97 10.89 -34.66 45.64
CA ARG A 97 9.82 -34.76 46.66
C ARG A 97 8.55 -35.33 46.03
N ARG A 98 8.42 -36.66 46.14
CA ARG A 98 7.15 -37.39 46.12
C ARG A 98 6.70 -37.50 47.58
N GLY A 99 5.40 -37.34 47.81
CA GLY A 99 4.84 -36.94 49.09
C GLY A 99 4.88 -37.96 50.22
N GLU A 100 4.39 -37.45 51.35
CA GLU A 100 3.64 -38.14 52.41
C GLU A 100 2.55 -37.15 52.87
#